data_AF-A0A9Q1IAZ6-F1
#
_entry.id   AF-A0A9Q1IAZ6-F1
#
_cell.length_a   1.000
_cell.length_b   1.000
_cell.length_c   1.000
_cell.angle_alpha   90.00
_cell.angle_beta   90.00
_cell.angle_gamma   90.00
#
_symmetry.space_group_name_H-M   'P 1'
#
loop_
_entity.id
_entity.type
_entity.pdbx_description
1 polymer ?
#
loop_
_entity_poly.entity_id
_entity_poly.type
_entity_poly.pdbx_seq_one_letter_code
_entity_poly.pdbx_strand_id
1 'polypeptide(L)'
;MERALLREIGELERSIGELTRRKPTMQLKLPRFNGTASLESYLAQLELAAQLGGWTPEQTAGNLALALEGPALEAILDLPPAERQNLQALTAALQRGFIQHCSAEASRE
;
A
#
# COMPACT_ATOMS: atom_id res chain seq x y z
N MET A 1 1.22 0.44 50.77
CA MET A 1 0.22 1.10 49.89
C MET A 1 0.90 1.83 48.73
N GLU A 2 1.94 2.64 49.00
CA GLU A 2 2.68 3.44 48.00
C GLU A 2 3.28 2.66 46.81
N ARG A 3 3.80 1.45 47.04
CA ARG A 3 4.38 0.62 45.97
C ARG A 3 3.36 0.08 44.96
N ALA A 4 2.10 -0.08 45.37
CA ALA A 4 1.04 -0.54 44.47
C ALA A 4 0.61 0.58 43.51
N LEU A 5 0.49 1.81 44.03
CA LEU A 5 0.15 3.00 43.24
C LEU A 5 1.20 3.32 42.16
N LEU A 6 2.50 3.21 42.49
CA LEU A 6 3.57 3.43 41.51
C LEU A 6 3.57 2.40 40.37
N ARG A 7 3.14 1.16 40.64
CA ARG A 7 3.00 0.14 39.61
C ARG A 7 1.82 0.45 38.68
N GLU A 8 0.70 0.85 39.25
CA GLU A 8 -0.53 1.16 38.50
C GLU A 8 -0.35 2.37 37.58
N ILE A 9 0.38 3.39 38.03
CA ILE A 9 0.74 4.55 37.21
C ILE A 9 1.58 4.12 36.00
N GLY A 10 2.60 3.28 36.19
CA GLY A 10 3.45 2.81 35.08
C GLY A 10 2.71 1.92 34.07
N GLU A 11 1.66 1.21 34.49
CA GLU A 11 0.80 0.44 33.60
C GLU A 11 -0.16 1.35 32.80
N LEU A 12 -0.73 2.36 33.46
CA LEU A 12 -1.56 3.38 32.82
C LEU A 12 -0.78 4.20 31.78
N GLU A 13 0.44 4.63 32.09
CA GLU A 13 1.29 5.38 31.16
C GLU A 13 1.65 4.56 29.91
N ARG A 14 1.95 3.27 30.10
CA ARG A 14 2.19 2.34 28.97
C ARG A 14 0.94 2.20 28.10
N SER A 15 -0.23 2.06 28.72
CA SER A 15 -1.51 1.92 28.00
C SER A 15 -1.92 3.22 27.28
N ILE A 16 -1.66 4.40 27.87
CA ILE A 16 -1.84 5.70 27.21
C ILE A 16 -0.88 5.85 26.02
N GLY A 17 0.37 5.40 26.15
CA GLY A 17 1.33 5.37 25.04
C GLY A 17 0.89 4.49 23.87
N GLU A 18 0.21 3.37 24.16
CA GLU A 18 -0.39 2.50 23.14
C GLU A 18 -1.66 3.11 22.51
N LEU A 19 -2.51 3.74 23.32
CA LEU A 19 -3.77 4.35 22.88
C LEU A 19 -3.52 5.59 22.00
N THR A 20 -2.53 6.41 22.36
CA THR A 20 -2.12 7.61 21.60
C THR A 20 -1.33 7.28 20.33
N ARG A 21 -0.85 6.03 20.17
CA ARG A 21 -0.20 5.57 18.93
C ARG A 21 -1.18 5.43 17.76
N ARG A 22 -2.48 5.35 18.04
CA ARG A 22 -3.53 5.33 17.01
C ARG A 22 -3.69 6.74 16.44
N LYS A 23 -2.86 7.07 15.44
CA LYS A 23 -3.06 8.28 14.64
C LYS A 23 -4.48 8.26 14.06
N PRO A 24 -5.19 9.41 14.04
CA PRO A 24 -6.47 9.49 13.33
C PRO A 24 -6.23 9.09 11.88
N THR A 25 -6.90 8.03 11.43
CA THR A 25 -6.76 7.51 10.07
C THR A 25 -7.50 8.43 9.11
N MET A 26 -6.78 9.11 8.22
CA MET A 26 -7.43 9.87 7.17
C MET A 26 -7.97 8.92 6.10
N GLN A 27 -9.24 9.04 5.74
CA GLN A 27 -9.81 8.30 4.62
C GLN A 27 -9.28 8.87 3.30
N LEU A 28 -8.11 8.38 2.88
CA LEU A 28 -7.50 8.71 1.61
C LEU A 28 -8.00 7.74 0.53
N LYS A 29 -8.23 8.26 -0.68
CA LYS A 29 -8.53 7.44 -1.86
C LYS A 29 -7.37 7.57 -2.82
N LEU A 30 -6.90 6.44 -3.35
CA LEU A 30 -5.92 6.45 -4.42
C LEU A 30 -6.55 6.90 -5.74
N PRO A 31 -5.81 7.68 -6.56
CA PRO A 31 -6.19 7.88 -7.95
C PRO A 31 -6.18 6.54 -8.69
N ARG A 32 -6.99 6.43 -9.74
CA ARG A 32 -7.00 5.22 -10.58
C ARG A 32 -5.72 5.16 -11.40
N PHE A 33 -5.22 3.95 -11.63
CA PHE A 33 -4.00 3.71 -12.37
C PHE A 33 -4.26 2.77 -13.53
N ASN A 34 -4.22 3.34 -14.73
CA ASN A 34 -4.34 2.62 -16.00
C ASN A 34 -2.98 2.23 -16.61
N GLY A 35 -1.90 2.81 -16.08
CA GLY A 35 -0.55 2.61 -16.58
C GLY A 35 0.01 3.61 -17.58
N THR A 36 -0.61 4.78 -17.73
CA THR A 36 0.00 5.86 -18.52
C THR A 36 0.98 6.70 -17.70
N ALA A 37 0.80 6.76 -16.39
CA ALA A 37 1.70 7.45 -15.47
C ALA A 37 2.88 6.55 -15.07
N SER A 38 3.99 7.17 -14.62
CA SER A 38 5.12 6.43 -14.07
C SER A 38 4.69 5.57 -12.89
N LEU A 39 4.96 4.26 -12.98
CA LEU A 39 4.68 3.30 -11.92
C LEU A 39 5.39 3.68 -10.61
N GLU A 40 6.64 4.13 -10.70
CA GLU A 40 7.41 4.57 -9.52
C GLU A 40 6.75 5.75 -8.81
N SER A 41 6.33 6.76 -9.57
CA SER A 41 5.63 7.92 -9.01
C SER A 41 4.29 7.54 -8.37
N TYR A 42 3.59 6.57 -8.96
CA TYR A 42 2.34 6.07 -8.41
C TYR A 42 2.55 5.26 -7.11
N LEU A 43 3.60 4.43 -7.04
CA LEU A 43 3.95 3.70 -5.82
C LEU A 43 4.34 4.65 -4.67
N ALA A 44 5.05 5.74 -4.96
CA ALA A 44 5.34 6.77 -3.95
C ALA A 44 4.06 7.40 -3.37
N GLN A 45 3.02 7.60 -4.19
CA GLN A 45 1.71 8.08 -3.71
C GLN A 45 0.99 7.03 -2.86
N LEU A 46 1.05 5.75 -3.25
CA LEU A 46 0.52 4.63 -2.46
C LEU A 46 1.17 4.56 -1.08
N GLU A 47 2.49 4.69 -0.99
CA GLU A 47 3.22 4.70 0.28
C GLU A 47 2.81 5.88 1.16
N LEU A 48 2.69 7.08 0.59
CA LEU A 48 2.20 8.26 1.32
C LEU A 48 0.77 8.06 1.82
N ALA A 49 -0.12 7.51 1.00
CA ALA A 49 -1.50 7.24 1.38
C ALA A 49 -1.59 6.18 2.49
N ALA A 50 -0.77 5.12 2.41
CA ALA A 50 -0.70 4.09 3.45
C ALA A 50 -0.19 4.64 4.79
N GLN A 51 0.84 5.49 4.75
CA GLN A 51 1.40 6.10 5.97
C GLN A 51 0.43 7.08 6.64
N LEU A 52 -0.26 7.91 5.85
CA LEU A 52 -1.23 8.88 6.36
C LEU A 52 -2.56 8.24 6.76
N GLY A 53 -2.99 7.20 6.04
CA GLY A 53 -4.20 6.43 6.29
C GLY A 53 -4.04 5.34 7.34
N GLY A 54 -2.81 5.05 7.78
CA GLY A 54 -2.51 3.98 8.72
C GLY A 54 -2.83 2.59 8.17
N TRP A 55 -2.63 2.37 6.87
CA TRP A 55 -2.97 1.11 6.22
C TRP A 55 -1.97 0.02 6.57
N THR A 56 -2.50 -1.17 6.83
CA THR A 56 -1.73 -2.41 6.89
C THR A 56 -1.18 -2.78 5.51
N PRO A 57 -0.16 -3.64 5.42
CA PRO A 57 0.34 -4.15 4.13
C PRO A 57 -0.76 -4.77 3.26
N GLU A 58 -1.69 -5.51 3.88
CA GLU A 58 -2.82 -6.16 3.20
C GLU A 58 -3.82 -5.13 2.68
N GLN A 59 -4.15 -4.12 3.47
CA GLN A 59 -4.97 -3.00 3.02
C GLN A 59 -4.29 -2.22 1.90
N THR A 60 -2.98 -2.04 1.97
CA THR A 60 -2.20 -1.33 0.94
C THR A 60 -2.25 -2.09 -0.39
N ALA A 61 -2.04 -3.41 -0.36
CA ALA A 61 -2.17 -4.27 -1.54
C ALA A 61 -3.60 -4.27 -2.10
N GLY A 62 -4.61 -4.34 -1.23
CA GLY A 62 -6.02 -4.29 -1.64
C GLY A 62 -6.39 -2.95 -2.28
N ASN A 63 -5.98 -1.83 -1.68
CA ASN A 63 -6.20 -0.50 -2.26
C ASN A 63 -5.48 -0.32 -3.59
N LEU A 64 -4.24 -0.83 -3.72
CA LEU A 64 -3.52 -0.86 -4.99
C LEU A 64 -4.33 -1.63 -6.04
N ALA A 65 -4.71 -2.88 -5.76
CA ALA A 65 -5.43 -3.72 -6.71
C ALA A 65 -6.77 -3.12 -7.17
N LEU A 66 -7.51 -2.49 -6.24
CA LEU A 66 -8.79 -1.82 -6.54
C LEU A 66 -8.64 -0.53 -7.34
N ALA A 67 -7.47 0.12 -7.26
CA ALA A 67 -7.19 1.34 -8.01
C ALA A 67 -6.68 1.05 -9.43
N LEU A 68 -6.32 -0.21 -9.75
CA LEU A 68 -5.91 -0.59 -11.10
C LEU A 68 -7.10 -0.59 -12.07
N GLU A 69 -6.87 -0.12 -13.28
CA GLU A 69 -7.83 -0.18 -14.38
C GLU A 69 -7.13 -0.44 -15.72
N GLY A 70 -7.91 -0.78 -16.76
CA GLY A 70 -7.39 -0.97 -18.12
C GLY A 70 -6.19 -1.94 -18.18
N PRO A 71 -5.12 -1.61 -18.92
CA PRO A 71 -3.94 -2.48 -19.07
C PRO A 71 -3.25 -2.85 -17.75
N ALA A 72 -3.25 -1.95 -16.76
CA ALA A 72 -2.65 -2.22 -15.46
C ALA A 72 -3.44 -3.28 -14.66
N LEU A 73 -4.77 -3.32 -14.82
CA LEU A 73 -5.60 -4.37 -14.23
C LEU A 73 -5.40 -5.71 -14.94
N GLU A 74 -5.23 -5.70 -16.26
CA GLU A 74 -4.94 -6.91 -17.04
C GLU A 74 -3.61 -7.55 -16.63
N ALA A 75 -2.60 -6.74 -16.32
CA ALA A 75 -1.27 -7.22 -15.91
C ALA A 75 -1.28 -8.08 -14.63
N ILE A 76 -2.32 -7.98 -13.79
CA ILE A 76 -2.43 -8.77 -12.55
C ILE A 76 -3.36 -9.99 -12.67
N LEU A 77 -4.01 -10.19 -13.83
CA LEU A 77 -4.91 -11.34 -14.04
C LEU A 77 -4.17 -12.68 -14.00
N ASP A 78 -2.92 -12.71 -14.44
CA ASP A 78 -2.08 -13.91 -14.43
C ASP A 78 -1.59 -14.30 -13.03
N LEU A 79 -1.76 -13.44 -12.02
CA LEU A 79 -1.41 -13.77 -10.64
C LEU A 79 -2.47 -14.69 -10.01
N PRO A 80 -2.06 -15.69 -9.21
CA PRO A 80 -2.99 -16.49 -8.43
C PRO A 80 -3.70 -15.63 -7.37
N PRO A 81 -4.92 -15.99 -6.92
CA PRO A 81 -5.72 -15.18 -5.99
C PRO A 81 -4.99 -14.82 -4.68
N ALA A 82 -4.13 -15.71 -4.19
CA ALA A 82 -3.33 -15.48 -2.99
C ALA A 82 -2.28 -14.36 -3.19
N GLU A 83 -1.76 -14.19 -4.40
CA GLU A 83 -0.76 -13.18 -4.74
C GLU A 83 -1.37 -11.83 -5.10
N ARG A 84 -2.66 -11.79 -5.46
CA ARG A 84 -3.38 -10.53 -5.75
C ARG A 84 -3.60 -9.64 -4.51
N GLN A 85 -3.29 -10.15 -3.32
CA GLN A 85 -3.27 -9.40 -2.06
C GLN A 85 -1.85 -9.22 -1.52
N ASN A 86 -0.84 -9.61 -2.29
CA ASN A 86 0.56 -9.41 -1.95
C ASN A 86 1.12 -8.21 -2.71
N LEU A 87 1.52 -7.18 -1.97
CA LEU A 87 2.02 -5.92 -2.55
C LEU A 87 3.24 -6.12 -3.46
N GLN A 88 4.12 -7.05 -3.11
CA GLN A 88 5.33 -7.36 -3.88
C GLN A 88 4.96 -8.06 -5.20
N ALA A 89 4.04 -9.02 -5.16
CA ALA A 89 3.59 -9.74 -6.36
C ALA A 89 2.87 -8.80 -7.34
N LEU A 90 1.99 -7.92 -6.83
CA LEU A 90 1.31 -6.89 -7.61
C LEU A 90 2.31 -5.94 -8.28
N THR A 91 3.26 -5.40 -7.52
CA THR A 91 4.29 -4.49 -8.06
C THR A 91 5.14 -5.18 -9.13
N ALA A 92 5.53 -6.44 -8.90
CA ALA A 92 6.31 -7.20 -9.86
C ALA A 92 5.53 -7.48 -11.15
N ALA A 93 4.23 -7.78 -11.06
CA ALA A 93 3.37 -7.98 -12.22
C ALA A 93 3.20 -6.69 -13.03
N LEU A 94 2.99 -5.55 -12.35
CA LEU A 94 2.93 -4.23 -12.99
C LEU A 94 4.25 -3.89 -13.68
N GLN A 95 5.40 -4.12 -13.04
CA GLN A 95 6.70 -3.90 -13.67
C GLN A 95 6.87 -4.75 -14.95
N ARG A 96 6.50 -6.04 -14.90
CA ARG A 96 6.57 -6.93 -16.07
C ARG A 96 5.64 -6.47 -17.21
N GLY A 97 4.42 -6.04 -16.88
CA GLY A 97 3.49 -5.52 -17.89
C GLY A 97 4.03 -4.28 -18.60
N PHE A 98 4.65 -3.36 -17.86
CA PHE A 98 5.08 -2.07 -18.41
C PHE A 98 6.43 -2.15 -19.13
N ILE A 99 7.34 -3.03 -18.71
CA ILE A 99 8.57 -3.29 -19.46
C ILE A 99 8.26 -3.84 -20.85
N GLN A 100 7.20 -4.65 -20.99
CA GLN A 100 6.74 -5.17 -22.27
C GLN A 100 6.14 -4.08 -23.17
N HIS A 101 5.46 -3.08 -22.60
CA HIS A 101 4.91 -1.96 -23.36
C HIS A 101 5.97 -0.90 -23.72
N CYS A 102 6.98 -0.67 -22.88
CA CYS A 102 8.07 0.29 -23.15
C CYS A 102 9.07 -0.28 -24.19
N SER A 103 9.27 -1.61 -24.22
CA SER A 103 10.18 -2.25 -25.19
C SER A 103 9.62 -2.30 -26.61
N ALA A 104 8.30 -2.15 -26.81
CA ALA A 104 7.70 -2.17 -28.14
C ALA A 104 7.90 -0.86 -28.94
N GLU A 105 8.17 0.25 -28.25
CA GLU A 105 8.42 1.55 -28.88
C GLU A 105 9.92 1.77 -29.19
N ALA A 106 10.83 1.06 -28.53
CA ALA A 106 12.29 1.19 -28.69
C ALA A 106 12.89 0.39 -29.87
N SER A 107 12.07 -0.23 -30.73
CA SER A 107 12.52 -0.98 -31.93
C SER A 107 12.00 -0.39 -33.25
N ARG A 108 11.56 0.87 -33.25
CA ARG A 108 11.26 1.64 -34.47
C ARG A 108 12.13 2.89 -34.55
N GLU A 109 13.44 2.72 -34.58
CA GLU A 109 14.38 3.71 -35.14
C GLU A 109 15.50 2.99 -35.89
#